data_AF-A0A166G0R9-F1
#
_entry.id   AF-A0A166G0R9-F1
#
_cell.length_a   1.000
_cell.length_b   1.000
_cell.length_c   1.000
_cell.angle_alpha   90.00
_cell.angle_beta   90.00
_cell.angle_gamma   90.00
#
_symmetry.space_group_name_H-M   'P 1'
#
loop_
_entity.id
_entity.type
_entity.pdbx_description
1 polymer ?
#
loop_
_entity_poly.entity_id
_entity_poly.type
_entity_poly.pdbx_seq_one_letter_code
_entity_poly.pdbx_strand_id
1 'polypeptide(L)'
;MAETAVLYQTFITTGLISMGTYHLISTVKNYLKSPSHYSAKPYHPFTSTSSYKKYIQLYLSLVFLFFSFLHQTLISSHTDLLLKGNTPVHKFISLQYAAVSVLFILLCLAILLSETTLLLPFSNDLFFALASGVFFFQYYVSSSAAQFQISDLQAHCDSVSAKISAVSSLLSFLLACFPKLFVADVLLCGSLILQGFWAMQTGLTLYVDAFVPQGCHKLLDVVTGVEGSTRCDLDDSKFRAVAILDLMFLVHVFFVMIIVLLVYALVAKMLGVRSSRFGSYEALPTVIPASASSITDSNHIQMKALTGTQA
;
A
#
# COMPACT_ATOMS: atom_id res chain seq x y z
N MET A 1 -7.30 -0.64 28.48
CA MET A 1 -7.23 -1.48 27.27
C MET A 1 -7.69 -0.76 26.00
N ALA A 2 -8.66 0.18 26.05
CA ALA A 2 -9.01 0.99 24.87
C ALA A 2 -7.83 1.85 24.36
N GLU A 3 -7.10 2.52 25.25
CA GLU A 3 -5.93 3.33 24.89
C GLU A 3 -4.83 2.50 24.20
N THR A 4 -4.53 1.31 24.72
CA THR A 4 -3.52 0.41 24.13
C THR A 4 -3.92 -0.07 22.75
N ALA A 5 -5.22 -0.30 22.51
CA ALA A 5 -5.74 -0.70 21.21
C ALA A 5 -5.71 0.46 20.19
N VAL A 6 -6.02 1.69 20.61
CA VAL A 6 -5.89 2.88 19.74
C VAL A 6 -4.43 3.15 19.37
N LEU A 7 -3.50 3.02 20.33
CA LEU A 7 -2.07 3.15 20.06
C LEU A 7 -1.59 2.09 19.07
N TYR A 8 -2.03 0.85 19.22
CA TYR A 8 -1.73 -0.24 18.29
C TYR A 8 -2.24 0.06 16.87
N GLN A 9 -3.51 0.45 16.73
CA GLN A 9 -4.10 0.78 15.44
C GLN A 9 -3.41 1.97 14.78
N THR A 10 -3.04 2.98 15.55
CA THR A 10 -2.29 4.15 15.07
C THR A 10 -0.91 3.75 14.57
N PHE A 11 -0.23 2.86 15.29
CA PHE A 11 1.10 2.36 14.91
C PHE A 11 1.06 1.58 13.59
N ILE A 12 0.12 0.65 13.44
CA ILE A 12 -0.07 -0.11 12.18
C ILE A 12 -0.45 0.79 11.02
N THR A 13 -1.40 1.70 11.25
CA THR A 13 -1.83 2.69 10.25
C THR A 13 -0.64 3.47 9.70
N THR A 14 0.20 3.97 10.61
CA THR A 14 1.40 4.74 10.24
C THR A 14 2.37 3.89 9.41
N GLY A 15 2.56 2.63 9.79
CA GLY A 15 3.40 1.69 9.04
C GLY A 15 2.89 1.43 7.63
N LEU A 16 1.60 1.11 7.46
CA LEU A 16 1.00 0.82 6.17
C LEU A 16 0.98 2.03 5.24
N ILE A 17 0.60 3.21 5.74
CA ILE A 17 0.56 4.45 4.94
C ILE A 17 1.98 4.88 4.54
N SER A 18 2.94 4.85 5.46
CA SER A 18 4.34 5.22 5.15
C SER A 18 4.97 4.26 4.13
N MET A 19 4.74 2.95 4.28
CA MET A 19 5.18 1.95 3.31
C MET A 19 4.53 2.16 1.93
N GLY A 20 3.20 2.27 1.89
CA GLY A 20 2.45 2.40 0.64
C GLY A 20 2.80 3.68 -0.13
N THR A 21 2.93 4.81 0.57
CA THR A 21 3.34 6.09 -0.04
C THR A 21 4.78 6.07 -0.55
N TYR A 22 5.71 5.49 0.22
CA TYR A 22 7.10 5.37 -0.22
C TYR A 22 7.24 4.49 -1.47
N HIS A 23 6.53 3.35 -1.49
CA HIS A 23 6.54 2.44 -2.64
C HIS A 23 5.89 3.11 -3.86
N LEU A 24 4.74 3.79 -3.67
CA LEU A 24 4.08 4.59 -4.71
C LEU A 24 4.99 5.65 -5.34
N ILE A 25 5.66 6.48 -4.51
CA ILE A 25 6.60 7.51 -4.99
C ILE A 25 7.74 6.87 -5.81
N SER A 26 8.27 5.75 -5.32
CA SER A 26 9.37 5.04 -5.97
C SER A 26 8.96 4.40 -7.29
N THR A 27 7.80 3.76 -7.34
CA THR A 27 7.19 3.16 -8.54
C THR A 27 6.94 4.22 -9.61
N VAL A 28 6.27 5.31 -9.26
CA VAL A 28 6.00 6.43 -10.18
C VAL A 28 7.31 7.03 -10.71
N LYS A 29 8.30 7.25 -9.84
CA LYS A 29 9.60 7.80 -10.23
C LYS A 29 10.35 6.87 -11.20
N ASN A 30 10.30 5.55 -10.99
CA ASN A 30 10.95 4.59 -11.87
C ASN A 30 10.25 4.51 -13.23
N TYR A 31 8.92 4.50 -13.24
CA TYR A 31 8.13 4.51 -14.46
C TYR A 31 8.38 5.76 -15.31
N LEU A 32 8.36 6.95 -14.70
CA LEU A 32 8.58 8.21 -15.40
C LEU A 32 10.01 8.39 -15.91
N LYS A 33 11.01 7.75 -15.29
CA LYS A 33 12.39 7.79 -15.78
C LYS A 33 12.63 6.92 -17.01
N SER A 34 12.00 5.75 -17.08
CA SER A 34 12.24 4.78 -18.15
C SER A 34 10.99 3.93 -18.40
N PRO A 35 9.97 4.47 -19.08
CA PRO A 35 8.68 3.80 -19.25
C PRO A 35 8.79 2.49 -20.05
N SER A 36 9.69 2.42 -21.04
CA SER A 36 9.90 1.24 -21.88
C SER A 36 10.57 0.05 -21.17
N HIS A 37 11.35 0.33 -20.13
CA HIS A 37 12.10 -0.67 -19.35
C HIS A 37 11.54 -0.85 -17.94
N TYR A 38 10.35 -0.32 -17.67
CA TYR A 38 9.74 -0.45 -16.36
C TYR A 38 9.35 -1.91 -16.07
N SER A 39 9.69 -2.34 -14.86
CA SER A 39 9.28 -3.61 -14.26
C SER A 39 9.05 -3.36 -12.78
N ALA A 40 7.91 -3.83 -12.28
CA ALA A 40 7.55 -3.75 -10.87
C ALA A 40 8.59 -4.47 -10.02
N LYS A 41 8.86 -3.92 -8.84
CA LYS A 41 9.79 -4.51 -7.88
C LYS A 41 9.11 -4.62 -6.51
N PRO A 42 9.26 -5.75 -5.81
CA PRO A 42 8.68 -5.93 -4.49
C PRO A 42 9.30 -4.96 -3.46
N TYR A 43 10.50 -4.45 -3.76
CA TYR A 43 11.25 -3.57 -2.89
C TYR A 43 11.97 -2.44 -3.66
N HIS A 44 12.06 -1.26 -3.04
CA HIS A 44 12.78 -0.12 -3.57
C HIS A 44 13.86 0.37 -2.58
N PRO A 45 15.16 0.17 -2.87
CA PRO A 45 16.22 0.57 -1.96
C PRO A 45 16.25 2.09 -1.78
N PHE A 46 16.44 2.51 -0.54
CA PHE A 46 16.54 3.93 -0.23
C PHE A 46 17.82 4.50 -0.85
N THR A 47 17.71 5.67 -1.49
CA THR A 47 18.84 6.36 -2.13
C THR A 47 19.74 6.99 -1.08
N SER A 48 20.57 6.19 -0.43
CA SER A 48 21.57 6.64 0.54
C SER A 48 22.89 5.92 0.29
N THR A 49 24.00 6.64 0.48
CA THR A 49 25.38 6.14 0.29
C THR A 49 25.79 5.12 1.35
N SER A 50 25.03 4.98 2.43
CA SER A 50 25.34 4.06 3.52
C SER A 50 24.57 2.74 3.40
N SER A 51 25.29 1.61 3.43
CA SER A 51 24.75 0.26 3.24
C SER A 51 23.62 -0.10 4.21
N TYR A 52 23.64 0.38 5.47
CA TYR A 52 22.56 0.10 6.42
C TYR A 52 21.27 0.86 6.12
N LYS A 53 21.37 2.09 5.57
CA LYS A 53 20.21 2.89 5.19
C LYS A 53 19.53 2.35 3.93
N LYS A 54 20.23 1.55 3.12
CA LYS A 54 19.71 0.95 1.89
C LYS A 54 18.47 0.09 2.14
N TYR A 55 18.40 -0.60 3.29
CA TYR A 55 17.32 -1.54 3.66
C TYR A 55 16.36 -1.00 4.72
N ILE A 56 16.35 0.32 4.95
CA ILE A 56 15.60 0.94 6.05
C ILE A 56 14.09 0.65 5.98
N GLN A 57 13.51 0.61 4.77
CA GLN A 57 12.09 0.28 4.60
C GLN A 57 11.81 -1.17 5.03
N LEU A 58 12.65 -2.15 4.66
CA LEU A 58 12.45 -3.55 5.08
C LEU A 58 12.59 -3.71 6.60
N TYR A 59 13.59 -3.05 7.22
CA TYR A 59 13.75 -3.08 8.68
C TYR A 59 12.56 -2.47 9.40
N LEU A 60 12.08 -1.32 8.92
CA LEU A 60 10.92 -0.66 9.50
C LEU A 60 9.66 -1.54 9.39
N SER A 61 9.48 -2.21 8.25
CA SER A 61 8.40 -3.18 8.02
C SER A 61 8.47 -4.34 9.00
N LEU A 62 9.67 -4.89 9.23
CA LEU A 62 9.90 -5.98 10.18
C LEU A 62 9.52 -5.56 11.60
N VAL A 63 9.86 -4.34 12.01
CA VAL A 63 9.49 -3.80 13.33
C VAL A 63 7.98 -3.66 13.47
N PHE A 64 7.30 -3.10 12.47
CA PHE A 64 5.84 -2.98 12.46
C PHE A 64 5.14 -4.35 12.56
N LEU A 65 5.60 -5.32 11.76
CA LEU A 65 5.04 -6.67 11.74
C LEU A 65 5.34 -7.44 13.03
N PHE A 66 6.54 -7.27 13.60
CA PHE A 66 6.90 -7.90 14.88
C PHE A 66 6.04 -7.37 16.03
N PHE A 67 5.83 -6.05 16.09
CA PHE A 67 4.90 -5.48 17.08
C PHE A 67 3.47 -5.97 16.86
N SER A 68 3.03 -6.13 15.60
CA SER A 68 1.74 -6.76 15.28
C SER A 68 1.63 -8.17 15.82
N PHE A 69 2.64 -9.01 15.58
CA PHE A 69 2.71 -10.36 16.10
C PHE A 69 2.66 -10.40 17.64
N LEU A 70 3.46 -9.56 18.31
CA LEU A 70 3.47 -9.47 19.77
C LEU A 70 2.09 -9.08 20.31
N HIS A 71 1.46 -8.05 19.75
CA HIS A 71 0.15 -7.59 20.19
C HIS A 71 -0.92 -8.69 20.05
N GLN A 72 -0.98 -9.37 18.90
CA GLN A 72 -1.94 -10.45 18.66
C GLN A 72 -1.70 -11.68 19.57
N THR A 73 -0.43 -11.97 19.89
CA THR A 73 -0.06 -13.05 20.80
C THR A 73 -0.40 -12.69 22.26
N LEU A 74 -0.14 -11.45 22.66
CA LEU A 74 -0.47 -10.94 24.01
C LEU A 74 -1.97 -10.95 24.27
N ILE A 75 -2.78 -10.52 23.30
CA ILE A 75 -4.25 -10.63 23.37
C ILE A 75 -4.68 -12.09 23.53
N SER A 76 -4.03 -13.02 22.81
CA SER A 76 -4.34 -14.44 22.94
C SER A 76 -3.89 -15.05 24.27
N SER A 77 -2.87 -14.51 24.93
CA SER A 77 -2.29 -15.07 26.16
C SER A 77 -2.89 -14.52 27.46
N HIS A 78 -3.46 -13.32 27.44
CA HIS A 78 -3.84 -12.59 28.67
C HIS A 78 -5.10 -13.11 29.40
N THR A 79 -5.80 -14.13 28.87
CA THR A 79 -7.02 -14.68 29.48
C THR A 79 -6.88 -16.19 29.74
N ASP A 80 -6.76 -16.55 31.02
CA ASP A 80 -6.64 -17.89 31.64
C ASP A 80 -6.63 -19.09 30.69
N LEU A 81 -5.44 -19.68 30.56
CA LEU A 81 -5.15 -20.79 29.65
C LEU A 81 -5.59 -22.18 30.17
N LEU A 82 -6.11 -22.31 31.41
CA LEU A 82 -6.22 -23.64 32.03
C LEU A 82 -7.36 -23.91 33.05
N LEU A 83 -8.46 -23.13 33.10
CA LEU A 83 -9.49 -23.39 34.15
C LEU A 83 -10.95 -23.53 33.72
N LYS A 84 -11.32 -23.35 32.44
CA LYS A 84 -12.70 -23.65 32.00
C LYS A 84 -12.74 -24.05 30.53
N GLY A 85 -13.24 -25.24 30.24
CA GLY A 85 -13.33 -25.85 28.91
C GLY A 85 -14.30 -25.18 27.92
N ASN A 86 -14.36 -23.85 27.90
CA ASN A 86 -15.09 -23.07 26.91
C ASN A 86 -14.08 -22.18 26.20
N THR A 87 -13.43 -22.69 25.14
CA THR A 87 -12.43 -21.94 24.38
C THR A 87 -13.13 -20.82 23.59
N PRO A 88 -12.86 -19.55 23.91
CA PRO A 88 -13.60 -18.47 23.28
C PRO A 88 -13.06 -18.21 21.86
N VAL A 89 -13.97 -18.14 20.89
CA VAL A 89 -13.69 -18.06 19.43
C VAL A 89 -12.75 -16.91 19.06
N HIS A 90 -12.75 -15.82 19.83
CA HIS A 90 -11.84 -14.67 19.63
C HIS A 90 -10.35 -15.03 19.75
N LYS A 91 -9.98 -16.05 20.56
CA LYS A 91 -8.57 -16.46 20.71
C LYS A 91 -8.02 -17.10 19.43
N PHE A 92 -8.82 -17.94 18.79
CA PHE A 92 -8.43 -18.58 17.54
C PHE A 92 -8.28 -17.56 16.41
N ILE A 93 -9.14 -16.54 16.37
CA ILE A 93 -9.03 -15.45 15.39
C ILE A 93 -7.75 -14.62 15.63
N SER A 94 -7.45 -14.26 16.88
CA SER A 94 -6.22 -13.55 17.23
C SER A 94 -4.96 -14.34 16.83
N LEU A 95 -4.96 -15.65 17.08
CA LEU A 95 -3.85 -16.53 16.70
C LEU A 95 -3.73 -16.69 15.17
N GLN A 96 -4.85 -16.70 14.44
CA GLN A 96 -4.84 -16.67 12.98
C GLN A 96 -4.22 -15.35 12.45
N TYR A 97 -4.55 -14.20 13.02
CA TYR A 97 -3.91 -12.92 12.67
C TYR A 97 -2.41 -12.88 13.05
N ALA A 98 -2.03 -13.51 14.17
CA ALA A 98 -0.63 -13.68 14.53
C ALA A 98 0.11 -14.55 13.49
N ALA A 99 -0.50 -15.64 13.02
CA ALA A 99 0.06 -16.49 11.97
C ALA A 99 0.24 -15.73 10.64
N VAL A 100 -0.74 -14.92 10.24
CA VAL A 100 -0.60 -14.05 9.06
C VAL A 100 0.56 -13.06 9.23
N SER A 101 0.71 -12.45 10.42
CA SER A 101 1.83 -11.55 10.71
C SER A 101 3.18 -12.27 10.58
N VAL A 102 3.29 -13.52 11.04
CA VAL A 102 4.50 -14.35 10.85
C VAL A 102 4.78 -14.61 9.37
N LEU A 103 3.76 -14.89 8.56
CA LEU A 103 3.94 -15.09 7.11
C LEU A 103 4.47 -13.82 6.42
N PHE A 104 3.97 -12.63 6.79
CA PHE A 104 4.52 -11.37 6.31
C PHE A 104 5.97 -11.13 6.79
N ILE A 105 6.30 -11.49 8.04
CA ILE A 105 7.67 -11.42 8.55
C ILE A 105 8.59 -12.32 7.72
N LEU A 106 8.19 -13.56 7.46
CA LEU A 106 8.96 -14.51 6.65
C LEU A 106 9.15 -14.00 5.22
N LEU A 107 8.12 -13.40 4.61
CA LEU A 107 8.23 -12.76 3.30
C LEU A 107 9.23 -11.60 3.30
N CYS A 108 9.15 -10.70 4.29
CA CYS A 108 10.10 -9.58 4.43
C CYS A 108 11.54 -10.09 4.64
N LEU A 109 11.73 -11.13 5.46
CA LEU A 109 13.04 -11.74 5.68
C LEU A 109 13.57 -12.43 4.42
N ALA A 110 12.71 -13.10 3.64
CA ALA A 110 13.10 -13.72 2.38
C ALA A 110 13.57 -12.66 1.36
N ILE A 111 12.87 -11.54 1.25
CA ILE A 111 13.27 -10.40 0.40
C ILE A 111 14.61 -9.81 0.88
N LEU A 112 14.76 -9.59 2.20
CA LEU A 112 15.99 -9.06 2.78
C LEU A 112 17.18 -10.01 2.55
N LEU A 113 16.98 -11.32 2.71
CA LEU A 113 18.01 -12.33 2.51
C LEU A 113 18.43 -12.42 1.04
N SER A 114 17.48 -12.36 0.11
CA SER A 114 17.75 -12.35 -1.33
C SER A 114 18.54 -11.12 -1.79
N GLU A 115 18.32 -9.96 -1.18
CA GLU A 115 19.04 -8.73 -1.49
C GLU A 115 20.43 -8.64 -0.81
N THR A 116 20.62 -9.33 0.31
CA THR A 116 21.88 -9.29 1.09
C THR A 116 22.82 -10.44 0.80
N THR A 117 22.29 -11.59 0.37
CA THR A 117 23.05 -12.82 0.17
C THR A 117 22.75 -13.43 -1.18
N LEU A 118 23.72 -14.16 -1.73
CA LEU A 118 23.53 -14.98 -2.94
C LEU A 118 22.87 -16.33 -2.64
N LEU A 119 22.45 -16.59 -1.39
CA LEU A 119 21.90 -17.90 -0.98
C LEU A 119 20.56 -18.20 -1.66
N LEU A 120 19.74 -17.17 -1.90
CA LEU A 120 18.39 -17.29 -2.48
C LEU A 120 18.26 -16.33 -3.70
N PRO A 121 18.70 -16.74 -4.90
CA PRO A 121 18.50 -15.97 -6.13
C PRO A 121 17.07 -16.16 -6.65
N PHE A 122 16.08 -15.71 -5.89
CA PHE A 122 14.67 -15.75 -6.31
C PHE A 122 14.34 -14.60 -7.26
N SER A 123 13.48 -14.87 -8.25
CA SER A 123 12.95 -13.83 -9.14
C SER A 123 11.95 -12.94 -8.40
N ASN A 124 11.84 -11.69 -8.85
CA ASN A 124 10.85 -10.74 -8.31
C ASN A 124 9.41 -11.27 -8.43
N ASP A 125 9.13 -12.01 -9.50
CA ASP A 125 7.82 -12.61 -9.77
C ASP A 125 7.41 -13.61 -8.68
N LEU A 126 8.36 -14.38 -8.15
CA LEU A 126 8.10 -15.30 -7.04
C LEU A 126 7.74 -14.56 -5.76
N PHE A 127 8.41 -13.43 -5.47
CA PHE A 127 8.05 -12.60 -4.31
C PHE A 127 6.65 -12.02 -4.44
N PHE A 128 6.22 -11.61 -5.63
CA PHE A 128 4.85 -11.17 -5.87
C PHE A 128 3.83 -12.31 -5.75
N ALA A 129 4.18 -13.52 -6.20
CA ALA A 129 3.33 -14.70 -6.03
C ALA A 129 3.18 -15.10 -4.54
N LEU A 130 4.28 -15.07 -3.78
CA LEU A 130 4.25 -15.29 -2.33
C LEU A 130 3.44 -14.19 -1.62
N ALA A 131 3.65 -12.92 -1.98
CA ALA A 131 2.86 -11.80 -1.45
C ALA A 131 1.36 -12.00 -1.72
N SER A 132 0.99 -12.42 -2.93
CA SER A 132 -0.39 -12.77 -3.28
C SER A 132 -0.96 -13.84 -2.34
N GLY A 133 -0.20 -14.90 -2.05
CA GLY A 133 -0.60 -15.95 -1.12
C GLY A 133 -0.80 -15.45 0.31
N VAL A 134 0.11 -14.60 0.80
CA VAL A 134 -0.01 -14.01 2.15
C VAL A 134 -1.21 -13.06 2.25
N PHE A 135 -1.46 -12.21 1.25
CA PHE A 135 -2.66 -11.37 1.19
C PHE A 135 -3.95 -12.19 1.08
N PHE A 136 -3.93 -13.31 0.36
CA PHE A 136 -5.06 -14.23 0.29
C PHE A 136 -5.35 -14.84 1.67
N PHE A 137 -4.31 -15.23 2.40
CA PHE A 137 -4.47 -15.74 3.77
C PHE A 137 -5.00 -14.67 4.73
N GLN A 138 -4.54 -13.42 4.59
CA GLN A 138 -5.12 -12.26 5.30
C GLN A 138 -6.61 -12.10 4.97
N TYR A 139 -7.01 -12.18 3.70
CA TYR A 139 -8.42 -12.17 3.28
C TYR A 139 -9.22 -13.28 3.96
N TYR A 140 -8.71 -14.52 3.94
CA TYR A 140 -9.37 -15.66 4.55
C TYR A 140 -9.60 -15.46 6.05
N VAL A 141 -8.57 -15.02 6.78
CA VAL A 141 -8.66 -14.77 8.23
C VAL A 141 -9.62 -13.62 8.54
N SER A 142 -9.58 -12.52 7.79
CA SER A 142 -10.52 -11.40 7.98
C SER A 142 -11.96 -11.76 7.62
N SER A 143 -12.18 -12.58 6.60
CA SER A 143 -13.51 -13.07 6.24
C SER A 143 -14.06 -14.03 7.31
N SER A 144 -13.21 -14.93 7.81
CA SER A 144 -13.53 -15.82 8.94
C SER A 144 -13.88 -15.00 10.19
N ALA A 145 -13.08 -13.99 10.52
CA ALA A 145 -13.37 -13.08 11.62
C ALA A 145 -14.76 -12.45 11.45
N ALA A 146 -15.08 -11.90 10.28
CA ALA A 146 -16.38 -11.30 10.02
C ALA A 146 -17.60 -12.23 10.23
N GLN A 147 -17.44 -13.56 10.11
CA GLN A 147 -18.53 -14.52 10.33
C GLN A 147 -18.72 -14.91 11.80
N PHE A 148 -17.64 -14.94 12.58
CA PHE A 148 -17.63 -15.46 13.94
C PHE A 148 -17.64 -14.37 15.03
N GLN A 149 -17.48 -13.10 14.66
CA GLN A 149 -17.56 -11.99 15.59
C GLN A 149 -18.99 -11.78 16.07
N ILE A 150 -19.15 -11.62 17.39
CA ILE A 150 -20.44 -11.37 18.05
C ILE A 150 -20.86 -9.90 17.89
N SER A 151 -19.91 -8.99 17.61
CA SER A 151 -20.19 -7.58 17.33
C SER A 151 -20.46 -7.38 15.84
N ASP A 152 -21.66 -6.86 15.53
CA ASP A 152 -22.09 -6.54 14.17
C ASP A 152 -21.17 -5.50 13.49
N LEU A 153 -20.67 -4.54 14.27
CA LEU A 153 -19.86 -3.44 13.74
C LEU A 153 -18.44 -3.89 13.42
N GLN A 154 -17.85 -4.70 14.31
CA GLN A 154 -16.54 -5.29 14.09
C GLN A 154 -16.58 -6.26 12.90
N ALA A 155 -17.64 -7.06 12.78
CA ALA A 155 -17.84 -7.97 11.65
C ALA A 155 -17.85 -7.22 10.31
N HIS A 156 -18.53 -6.06 10.23
CA HIS A 156 -18.53 -5.23 9.03
C HIS A 156 -17.14 -4.67 8.71
N CYS A 157 -16.44 -4.13 9.71
CA CYS A 157 -15.06 -3.63 9.56
C CYS A 157 -14.09 -4.71 9.07
N ASP A 158 -14.19 -5.93 9.63
CA ASP A 158 -13.40 -7.09 9.22
C ASP A 158 -13.76 -7.54 7.79
N SER A 159 -15.04 -7.50 7.42
CA SER A 159 -15.49 -7.82 6.05
C SER A 159 -14.93 -6.85 5.02
N VAL A 160 -14.94 -5.54 5.30
CA VAL A 160 -14.34 -4.54 4.41
C VAL A 160 -12.82 -4.73 4.32
N SER A 161 -12.14 -5.00 5.44
CA SER A 161 -10.70 -5.32 5.46
C SER A 161 -10.38 -6.55 4.61
N ALA A 162 -11.24 -7.58 4.65
CA ALA A 162 -11.13 -8.77 3.83
C ALA A 162 -11.21 -8.41 2.34
N LYS A 163 -12.19 -7.59 1.92
CA LYS A 163 -12.33 -7.15 0.52
C LYS A 163 -11.09 -6.38 0.03
N ILE A 164 -10.53 -5.48 0.84
CA ILE A 164 -9.29 -4.75 0.49
C ILE A 164 -8.13 -5.75 0.31
N SER A 165 -8.00 -6.73 1.22
CA SER A 165 -6.96 -7.76 1.17
C SER A 165 -7.11 -8.70 -0.04
N ALA A 166 -8.34 -8.98 -0.48
CA ALA A 166 -8.60 -9.74 -1.70
C ALA A 166 -8.14 -8.97 -2.95
N VAL A 167 -8.37 -7.65 -2.98
CA VAL A 167 -7.88 -6.78 -4.07
C VAL A 167 -6.36 -6.74 -4.09
N SER A 168 -5.69 -6.58 -2.94
CA SER A 168 -4.22 -6.59 -2.88
C SER A 168 -3.61 -7.94 -3.28
N SER A 169 -4.26 -9.06 -2.93
CA SER A 169 -3.90 -10.39 -3.39
C SER A 169 -3.99 -10.50 -4.91
N LEU A 170 -5.12 -10.13 -5.51
CA LEU A 170 -5.32 -10.16 -6.96
C LEU A 170 -4.30 -9.29 -7.70
N LEU A 171 -4.04 -8.07 -7.21
CA LEU A 171 -3.06 -7.17 -7.81
C LEU A 171 -1.64 -7.74 -7.72
N SER A 172 -1.28 -8.34 -6.58
CA SER A 172 0.02 -9.01 -6.41
C SER A 172 0.16 -10.21 -7.36
N PHE A 173 -0.91 -10.97 -7.56
CA PHE A 173 -0.94 -12.07 -8.53
C PHE A 173 -0.76 -11.56 -9.97
N LEU A 174 -1.46 -10.48 -10.34
CA LEU A 174 -1.31 -9.86 -11.65
C LEU A 174 0.12 -9.36 -11.89
N LEU A 175 0.80 -8.85 -10.86
CA LEU A 175 2.21 -8.46 -10.95
C LEU A 175 3.14 -9.66 -11.11
N ALA A 176 2.83 -10.79 -10.48
CA ALA A 176 3.60 -12.02 -10.66
C ALA A 176 3.50 -12.56 -12.09
N CYS A 177 2.34 -12.44 -12.74
CA CYS A 177 2.15 -12.85 -14.13
C CYS A 177 2.64 -11.81 -15.14
N PHE A 178 2.43 -10.52 -14.85
CA PHE A 178 2.70 -9.40 -15.74
C PHE A 178 3.48 -8.29 -14.99
N PRO A 179 4.79 -8.48 -14.74
CA PRO A 179 5.58 -7.54 -13.95
C PRO A 179 5.74 -6.15 -14.58
N LYS A 180 5.42 -5.99 -15.87
CA LYS A 180 5.45 -4.70 -16.58
C LYS A 180 4.18 -3.87 -16.39
N LEU A 181 3.14 -4.40 -15.72
CA LEU A 181 1.86 -3.75 -15.56
C LEU A 181 1.91 -2.65 -14.48
N PHE A 182 2.36 -1.45 -14.88
CA PHE A 182 2.47 -0.28 -14.00
C PHE A 182 1.19 0.05 -13.22
N VAL A 183 0.03 -0.05 -13.87
CA VAL A 183 -1.26 0.26 -13.24
C VAL A 183 -1.52 -0.66 -12.05
N ALA A 184 -1.19 -1.95 -12.17
CA ALA A 184 -1.40 -2.88 -11.07
C ALA A 184 -0.45 -2.61 -9.89
N ASP A 185 0.78 -2.14 -10.14
CA ASP A 185 1.73 -1.78 -9.08
C ASP A 185 1.25 -0.54 -8.31
N VAL A 186 0.77 0.48 -9.03
CA VAL A 186 0.18 1.68 -8.43
C VAL A 186 -1.09 1.36 -7.64
N LEU A 187 -1.97 0.50 -8.17
CA LEU A 187 -3.17 0.07 -7.47
C LEU A 187 -2.81 -0.77 -6.23
N LEU A 188 -1.76 -1.59 -6.28
CA LEU A 188 -1.29 -2.36 -5.13
C LEU A 188 -0.83 -1.40 -4.03
N CYS A 189 -0.02 -0.39 -4.37
CA CYS A 189 0.37 0.67 -3.43
C CYS A 189 -0.84 1.39 -2.84
N GLY A 190 -1.81 1.76 -3.68
CA GLY A 190 -3.05 2.40 -3.26
C GLY A 190 -3.86 1.53 -2.29
N SER A 191 -3.91 0.21 -2.53
CA SER A 191 -4.60 -0.74 -1.65
C SER A 191 -3.96 -0.82 -0.26
N LEU A 192 -2.62 -0.73 -0.16
CA LEU A 192 -1.92 -0.69 1.13
C LEU A 192 -2.21 0.59 1.91
N ILE A 193 -2.24 1.74 1.23
CA ILE A 193 -2.60 3.02 1.84
C ILE A 193 -4.06 2.96 2.34
N LEU A 194 -4.97 2.42 1.52
CA LEU A 194 -6.37 2.23 1.88
C LEU A 194 -6.54 1.31 3.09
N GLN A 195 -5.77 0.20 3.14
CA GLN A 195 -5.78 -0.71 4.29
C GLN A 195 -5.30 -0.02 5.56
N GLY A 196 -4.30 0.87 5.46
CA GLY A 196 -3.86 1.70 6.59
C GLY A 196 -4.95 2.64 7.09
N PHE A 197 -5.57 3.40 6.19
CA PHE A 197 -6.69 4.27 6.57
C PHE A 197 -7.88 3.51 7.16
N TRP A 198 -8.19 2.34 6.61
CA TRP A 198 -9.29 1.53 7.11
C TRP A 198 -9.00 0.92 8.48
N ALA A 199 -7.75 0.54 8.77
CA ALA A 199 -7.33 0.12 10.10
C ALA A 199 -7.51 1.25 11.13
N MET A 200 -7.17 2.49 10.77
CA MET A 200 -7.43 3.67 11.59
C MET A 200 -8.92 3.88 11.84
N GLN A 201 -9.74 3.87 10.78
CA GLN A 201 -11.19 4.04 10.88
C GLN A 201 -11.82 2.96 11.77
N THR A 202 -11.37 1.72 11.62
CA THR A 202 -11.80 0.58 12.46
C THR A 202 -11.43 0.81 13.92
N GLY A 203 -10.20 1.28 14.18
CA GLY A 203 -9.75 1.63 15.52
C GLY A 203 -10.56 2.75 16.17
N LEU A 204 -10.83 3.84 15.43
CA LEU A 204 -11.66 4.95 15.92
C LEU A 204 -13.08 4.48 16.23
N THR A 205 -13.69 3.70 15.32
CA THR A 205 -15.07 3.23 15.45
C THR A 205 -15.26 2.27 16.63
N LEU A 206 -14.26 1.43 16.93
CA LEU A 206 -14.37 0.39 17.98
C LEU A 206 -13.88 0.86 19.35
N TYR A 207 -12.93 1.79 19.42
CA TYR A 207 -12.25 2.14 20.67
C TYR A 207 -12.46 3.58 21.14
N VAL A 208 -13.02 4.48 20.31
CA VAL A 208 -13.25 5.88 20.68
C VAL A 208 -14.75 6.17 20.74
N ASP A 209 -15.26 6.42 21.94
CA ASP A 209 -16.70 6.60 22.20
C ASP A 209 -17.33 7.74 21.38
N ALA A 210 -16.56 8.79 21.04
CA ALA A 210 -17.02 9.91 20.22
C ALA A 210 -17.34 9.53 18.76
N PHE A 211 -16.80 8.41 18.26
CA PHE A 211 -17.01 7.92 16.89
C PHE A 211 -17.96 6.71 16.85
N VAL A 212 -18.54 6.31 17.98
CA VAL A 212 -19.54 5.24 18.03
C VAL A 212 -20.88 5.77 17.51
N PRO A 213 -21.50 5.13 16.49
CA PRO A 213 -22.80 5.55 15.98
C PRO A 213 -23.88 5.55 17.05
N GLN A 214 -24.73 6.57 17.04
CA GLN A 214 -25.85 6.70 17.98
C GLN A 214 -26.77 5.46 17.90
N GLY A 215 -27.04 4.83 19.04
CA GLY A 215 -27.86 3.61 19.13
C GLY A 215 -27.05 2.32 19.24
N CYS A 216 -25.72 2.38 19.13
CA CYS A 216 -24.84 1.26 19.44
C CYS A 216 -24.10 1.56 20.75
N HIS A 217 -24.09 0.59 21.67
CA HIS A 217 -23.45 0.73 22.97
C HIS A 217 -22.41 -0.37 23.15
N LYS A 218 -21.32 -0.02 23.83
CA LYS A 218 -20.32 -1.00 24.26
C LYS A 218 -20.92 -1.77 25.43
N LEU A 219 -21.24 -3.06 25.25
CA LEU A 219 -21.55 -3.89 26.39
C LEU A 219 -20.25 -4.14 27.15
N LEU A 220 -20.12 -3.53 28.32
CA LEU A 220 -19.24 -4.02 29.36
C LEU A 220 -19.93 -5.25 29.95
N ASP A 221 -19.70 -6.43 29.38
CA ASP A 221 -20.23 -7.66 29.95
C ASP A 221 -19.44 -8.00 31.22
N VAL A 222 -19.90 -7.45 32.34
CA VAL A 222 -19.34 -7.61 33.69
C VAL A 222 -19.35 -9.09 34.14
N VAL A 223 -20.10 -9.97 33.46
CA VAL A 223 -20.25 -11.38 33.87
C VAL A 223 -19.22 -12.31 33.20
N THR A 224 -18.63 -11.92 32.06
CA THR A 224 -17.71 -12.80 31.30
C THR A 224 -16.30 -12.26 31.09
N GLY A 225 -15.99 -11.04 31.53
CA GLY A 225 -14.66 -10.44 31.34
C GLY A 225 -14.29 -10.24 29.87
N VAL A 226 -15.27 -10.28 28.97
CA VAL A 226 -15.08 -10.07 27.53
C VAL A 226 -15.25 -8.59 27.24
N GLU A 227 -14.13 -7.89 27.12
CA GLU A 227 -14.12 -6.51 26.69
C GLU A 227 -14.53 -6.39 25.20
N GLY A 228 -15.49 -5.53 24.91
CA GLY A 228 -15.52 -4.83 23.62
C GLY A 228 -16.53 -5.29 22.57
N SER A 229 -17.55 -6.07 22.92
CA SER A 229 -18.65 -6.27 21.97
C SER A 229 -19.52 -5.01 21.92
N THR A 230 -19.32 -4.17 20.90
CA THR A 230 -20.28 -3.12 20.57
C THR A 230 -21.49 -3.78 19.93
N ARG A 231 -22.65 -3.65 20.57
CA ARG A 231 -23.91 -4.19 20.06
C ARG A 231 -24.89 -3.06 19.88
N CYS A 232 -25.61 -3.10 18.77
CA CYS A 232 -26.64 -2.13 18.46
C CYS A 232 -27.97 -2.67 18.98
N ASP A 233 -28.75 -1.81 19.66
CA ASP A 233 -29.96 -2.21 20.38
C ASP A 233 -31.13 -2.50 19.42
N LEU A 234 -31.09 -1.90 18.22
CA LEU A 234 -32.10 -2.01 17.17
C LEU A 234 -31.44 -2.28 15.82
N ASP A 235 -32.08 -3.08 14.98
CA ASP A 235 -31.63 -3.35 13.60
C ASP A 235 -31.53 -2.06 12.75
N ASP A 236 -32.41 -1.09 13.00
CA ASP A 236 -32.41 0.21 12.30
C ASP A 236 -31.12 1.02 12.59
N SER A 237 -30.69 1.04 13.86
CA SER A 237 -29.42 1.66 14.27
C SER A 237 -28.22 0.96 13.64
N LYS A 238 -28.30 -0.37 13.45
CA LYS A 238 -27.27 -1.15 12.77
C LYS A 238 -27.19 -0.80 11.29
N PHE A 239 -28.30 -0.75 10.57
CA PHE A 239 -28.29 -0.37 9.15
C PHE A 239 -27.74 1.04 8.94
N ARG A 240 -28.10 1.99 9.82
CA ARG A 240 -27.53 3.34 9.80
C ARG A 240 -26.03 3.35 10.04
N ALA A 241 -25.54 2.61 11.04
CA ALA A 241 -24.11 2.51 11.35
C ALA A 241 -23.30 1.93 10.16
N VAL A 242 -23.81 0.86 9.55
CA VAL A 242 -23.21 0.23 8.37
C VAL A 242 -23.19 1.19 7.18
N ALA A 243 -24.29 1.91 6.92
CA ALA A 243 -24.35 2.90 5.84
C ALA A 243 -23.34 4.05 6.04
N ILE A 244 -23.14 4.51 7.28
CA ILE A 244 -22.12 5.51 7.61
C ILE A 244 -20.72 4.97 7.34
N LEU A 245 -20.42 3.72 7.75
CA LEU A 245 -19.13 3.10 7.49
C LEU A 245 -18.86 2.89 6.00
N ASP A 246 -19.87 2.52 5.22
CA ASP A 246 -19.75 2.38 3.77
C ASP A 246 -19.49 3.74 3.08
N LEU A 247 -20.16 4.80 3.54
CA LEU A 247 -19.86 6.16 3.08
C LEU A 247 -18.43 6.56 3.43
N MET A 248 -17.98 6.30 4.66
CA MET A 248 -16.60 6.58 5.07
C MET A 248 -15.60 5.78 4.24
N PHE A 249 -15.89 4.52 3.91
CA PHE A 249 -15.05 3.72 3.02
C PHE A 249 -14.88 4.39 1.65
N LEU A 250 -15.97 4.88 1.04
CA LEU A 250 -15.92 5.62 -0.23
C LEU A 250 -15.08 6.91 -0.11
N VAL A 251 -15.19 7.64 1.00
CA VAL A 251 -14.37 8.83 1.26
C VAL A 251 -12.88 8.47 1.31
N HIS A 252 -12.52 7.37 1.99
CA HIS A 252 -11.13 6.90 2.02
C HIS A 252 -10.62 6.49 0.63
N VAL A 253 -11.44 5.83 -0.19
CA VAL A 253 -11.09 5.50 -1.57
C VAL A 253 -10.82 6.77 -2.38
N PHE A 254 -11.69 7.78 -2.29
CA PHE A 254 -11.49 9.06 -2.96
C PHE A 254 -10.20 9.76 -2.50
N PHE A 255 -9.92 9.73 -1.20
CA PHE A 255 -8.70 10.31 -0.63
C PHE A 255 -7.43 9.61 -1.16
N VAL A 256 -7.44 8.28 -1.23
CA VAL A 256 -6.35 7.49 -1.81
C VAL A 256 -6.14 7.82 -3.29
N MET A 257 -7.21 7.99 -4.06
CA MET A 257 -7.12 8.41 -5.47
C MET A 257 -6.46 9.78 -5.61
N ILE A 258 -6.82 10.74 -4.76
CA ILE A 258 -6.15 12.05 -4.72
C ILE A 258 -4.66 11.90 -4.40
N ILE A 259 -4.29 11.09 -3.40
CA ILE A 259 -2.88 10.84 -3.06
C ILE A 259 -2.11 10.31 -4.28
N VAL A 260 -2.68 9.34 -4.99
CA VAL A 260 -2.05 8.78 -6.21
C VAL A 260 -1.84 9.86 -7.27
N LEU A 261 -2.86 10.66 -7.56
CA LEU A 261 -2.78 11.76 -8.53
C LEU A 261 -1.76 12.83 -8.11
N LEU A 262 -1.74 13.21 -6.84
CA LEU A 262 -0.79 14.19 -6.30
C LEU A 262 0.64 13.67 -6.38
N VAL A 263 0.89 12.43 -5.97
CA VAL A 263 2.23 11.82 -6.08
C VAL A 263 2.67 11.76 -7.54
N TYR A 264 1.78 11.36 -8.45
CA TYR A 264 2.08 11.34 -9.89
C TYR A 264 2.47 12.74 -10.40
N ALA A 265 1.64 13.75 -10.14
CA ALA A 265 1.88 15.13 -10.57
C ALA A 265 3.16 15.72 -9.97
N LEU A 266 3.41 15.51 -8.68
CA LEU A 266 4.60 16.01 -7.99
C LEU A 266 5.87 15.36 -8.53
N VAL A 267 5.88 14.04 -8.71
CA VAL A 267 7.07 13.33 -9.23
C VAL A 267 7.32 13.71 -10.69
N ALA A 268 6.28 13.82 -11.52
CA ALA A 268 6.39 14.31 -12.89
C ALA A 268 6.99 15.71 -12.95
N LYS A 269 6.50 16.64 -12.11
CA LYS A 269 7.06 17.99 -11.99
C LYS A 269 8.52 17.98 -11.55
N MET A 270 8.88 17.17 -10.55
CA MET A 270 10.26 17.07 -10.06
C MET A 270 11.23 16.53 -11.12
N LEU A 271 10.83 15.53 -11.90
CA LEU A 271 11.66 14.96 -12.98
C LEU A 271 11.75 15.91 -14.19
N GLY A 272 10.65 16.59 -14.54
CA GLY A 272 10.63 17.62 -15.57
C GLY A 272 11.53 18.81 -15.25
N VAL A 273 11.47 19.32 -14.02
CA VAL A 273 12.36 20.40 -13.53
C VAL A 273 13.83 19.96 -13.53
N ARG A 274 14.11 18.69 -13.23
CA ARG A 274 15.49 18.18 -13.26
C ARG A 274 16.01 18.02 -14.69
N SER A 275 15.17 17.59 -15.62
CA SER A 275 15.52 17.51 -17.05
C SER A 275 15.68 18.89 -17.67
N SER A 276 14.84 19.87 -17.32
CA SER A 276 15.01 21.26 -17.80
C SER A 276 16.25 21.96 -17.21
N ARG A 277 16.75 21.53 -16.03
CA ARG A 277 18.01 22.03 -15.44
C ARG A 277 19.27 21.39 -16.03
N PHE A 278 19.17 20.21 -16.65
CA PHE A 278 20.32 19.48 -17.22
C PHE A 278 20.29 19.37 -18.75
N GLY A 279 19.16 19.66 -19.40
CA GLY A 279 19.00 19.61 -20.84
C GLY A 279 19.29 20.95 -21.50
N SER A 280 20.57 21.21 -21.78
CA SER A 280 20.91 22.01 -22.96
C SER A 280 20.37 21.25 -24.16
N TYR A 281 19.55 21.93 -24.95
CA TYR A 281 19.00 21.46 -26.22
C TYR A 281 20.15 20.94 -27.11
N GLU A 282 20.24 19.64 -27.32
CA GLU A 282 21.04 19.10 -28.41
C GLU A 282 20.12 19.06 -29.63
N ALA A 283 20.23 20.09 -30.47
CA ALA A 283 19.47 20.16 -31.71
C ALA A 283 19.84 18.96 -32.59
N LEU A 284 18.83 18.29 -33.17
CA LEU A 284 19.05 17.18 -34.10
C LEU A 284 20.04 17.62 -35.19
N PRO A 285 21.12 16.86 -35.47
CA PRO A 285 21.92 17.10 -36.64
C PRO A 285 21.03 16.84 -37.86
N THR A 286 20.70 17.91 -38.59
CA THR A 286 20.17 17.81 -39.94
C THR A 286 21.24 17.14 -40.79
N VAL A 287 21.10 15.84 -40.98
CA VAL A 287 21.92 15.05 -41.90
C VAL A 287 21.63 15.55 -43.32
N ILE A 288 22.50 16.41 -43.84
CA ILE A 288 22.62 16.60 -45.28
C ILE A 288 23.47 15.41 -45.78
N PRO A 289 22.93 14.53 -46.65
CA PRO A 289 23.67 13.35 -47.09
C PRO A 289 24.90 13.75 -47.90
N ALA A 290 26.05 13.21 -47.49
CA ALA A 290 27.31 13.30 -48.21
C ALA A 290 27.27 12.42 -49.45
N SER A 291 26.83 12.96 -50.59
CA SER A 291 27.11 12.40 -51.93
C SER A 291 26.64 13.31 -53.08
N ALA A 292 27.27 14.48 -53.26
CA ALA A 292 27.36 15.11 -54.58
C ALA A 292 28.52 16.12 -54.65
N SER A 293 29.61 15.70 -55.32
CA SER A 293 30.45 16.48 -56.25
C SER A 293 31.10 17.82 -55.81
N SER A 294 32.41 17.73 -55.58
CA SER A 294 33.48 18.52 -56.19
C SER A 294 33.42 20.07 -56.21
N ILE A 295 34.42 20.65 -55.54
CA ILE A 295 35.31 21.74 -55.99
C ILE A 295 34.64 22.87 -56.80
N THR A 296 34.41 24.04 -56.18
CA THR A 296 35.03 25.34 -56.52
C THR A 296 34.29 26.48 -55.80
N ASP A 297 35.09 27.31 -55.14
CA ASP A 297 34.99 28.77 -54.99
C ASP A 297 33.65 29.50 -54.86
N SER A 298 33.69 30.48 -53.95
CA SER A 298 33.04 31.80 -54.02
C SER A 298 31.87 32.02 -53.04
N ASN A 299 32.23 32.65 -51.92
CA ASN A 299 31.37 33.54 -51.15
C ASN A 299 30.67 34.56 -52.06
N HIS A 300 29.35 34.51 -52.26
CA HIS A 300 28.47 35.68 -52.43
C HIS A 300 26.99 35.25 -52.53
N ILE A 301 26.27 35.10 -51.42
CA ILE A 301 24.79 35.07 -51.49
C ILE A 301 24.31 36.51 -51.52
N GLN A 302 24.23 37.02 -52.75
CA GLN A 302 23.62 38.30 -53.09
C GLN A 302 22.10 38.17 -52.90
N MET A 303 21.54 38.82 -51.88
CA MET A 303 20.08 38.93 -51.74
C MET A 303 19.55 39.81 -52.88
N LYS A 304 18.86 39.19 -53.84
CA LYS A 304 18.25 39.88 -54.98
C LYS A 304 16.89 40.45 -54.52
N ALA A 305 16.85 41.77 -54.33
CA ALA A 305 15.62 42.51 -54.11
C ALA A 305 14.70 42.38 -55.34
N LEU A 306 13.47 41.94 -55.14
CA LEU A 306 12.40 42.02 -56.14
C LEU A 306 11.77 43.41 -56.07
N THR A 307 12.23 44.34 -56.90
CA THR A 307 11.49 45.54 -57.25
C THR A 307 10.47 45.20 -58.32
N GLY A 308 9.19 45.31 -57.97
CA GLY A 308 8.09 45.23 -58.92
C GLY A 308 8.05 46.45 -59.84
N THR A 309 7.73 46.23 -61.11
CA THR A 309 7.27 47.27 -62.04
C THR A 309 6.11 46.72 -62.86
N GLN A 310 5.10 47.57 -63.00
CA GLN A 310 3.77 47.36 -63.58
C GLN A 310 3.72 46.76 -64.99
N ALA A 311 2.65 46.01 -65.23
CA ALA A 311 1.67 46.35 -66.26
C ALA A 311 0.27 46.20 -65.67
#